data_AF-A0A922YKA1-F1
#
_entry.id   AF-A0A922YKA1-F1
#
_cell.length_a   1.000
_cell.length_b   1.000
_cell.length_c   1.000
_cell.angle_alpha   90.00
_cell.angle_beta   90.00
_cell.angle_gamma   90.00
#
_symmetry.space_group_name_H-M   'P 1'
#
loop_
_entity.id
_entity.type
_entity.pdbx_description
1 polymer ?
#
loop_
_entity_poly.entity_id
_entity_poly.type
_entity_poly.pdbx_seq_one_letter_code
_entity_poly.pdbx_strand_id
1 'polypeptide(L)'
;MPQLDRAAPLPDAMQGRWIDVDSQTIALVVADGEITCFGSVVEYDFKDIEDVDGALTVSLRIHDPADEDAFQRANITELVITPEGEFHAYNVKFASQFTRWVDA
;
A
#
# COMPACT_ATOMS: atom_id res chain seq x y z
N MET A 1 3.86 5.33 16.87
CA MET A 1 3.80 4.65 15.57
C MET A 1 4.32 3.24 15.79
N PRO A 2 3.47 2.20 15.72
CA PRO A 2 3.97 0.82 15.68
C PRO A 2 4.70 0.58 14.36
N GLN A 3 6.00 0.35 14.45
CA GLN A 3 6.78 -0.25 13.37
C GLN A 3 6.56 -1.76 13.44
N LEU A 4 6.19 -2.36 12.30
CA LEU A 4 5.94 -3.80 12.18
C LEU A 4 6.78 -4.38 11.04
N ASP A 5 7.30 -5.58 11.25
CA ASP A 5 7.99 -6.33 10.20
C ASP A 5 7.05 -6.65 9.02
N ARG A 6 7.62 -6.93 7.84
CA ARG A 6 6.86 -7.35 6.64
C ARG A 6 5.87 -8.48 6.92
N ALA A 7 6.24 -9.46 7.74
CA ALA A 7 5.40 -10.63 8.03
C ALA A 7 4.15 -10.34 8.86
N ALA A 8 4.10 -9.22 9.59
CA ALA A 8 2.88 -8.81 10.28
C ALA A 8 1.80 -8.41 9.26
N PRO A 9 0.52 -8.69 9.51
CA PRO A 9 -0.53 -8.30 8.59
C PRO A 9 -0.65 -6.77 8.47
N LEU A 10 -0.99 -6.29 7.27
CA LEU A 10 -1.53 -4.94 7.10
C LEU A 10 -2.92 -4.83 7.76
N PRO A 11 -3.39 -3.62 8.09
CA PRO A 11 -4.70 -3.42 8.70
C PRO A 11 -5.83 -4.10 7.93
N ASP A 12 -6.80 -4.66 8.65
CA ASP A 12 -7.95 -5.37 8.08
C ASP A 12 -8.70 -4.55 7.03
N ALA A 13 -8.74 -3.23 7.19
CA ALA A 13 -9.38 -2.31 6.27
C ALA A 13 -8.74 -2.34 4.86
N MET A 14 -7.43 -2.62 4.76
CA MET A 14 -6.67 -2.69 3.50
C MET A 14 -6.68 -4.09 2.87
N GLN A 15 -7.08 -5.12 3.61
CA GLN A 15 -7.03 -6.51 3.13
C GLN A 15 -7.98 -6.75 1.95
N GLY A 16 -7.56 -7.64 1.04
CA GLY A 16 -8.34 -8.10 -0.10
C GLY A 16 -7.86 -7.57 -1.45
N ARG A 17 -8.74 -7.67 -2.45
CA ARG A 17 -8.47 -7.23 -3.82
C ARG A 17 -9.16 -5.90 -4.10
N TRP A 18 -8.41 -4.99 -4.67
CA TRP A 18 -8.83 -3.65 -5.04
C TRP A 18 -8.48 -3.40 -6.49
N ILE A 19 -9.30 -2.59 -7.16
CA ILE A 19 -9.14 -2.25 -8.57
C ILE A 19 -9.02 -0.74 -8.69
N ASP A 20 -8.09 -0.33 -9.52
CA ASP A 20 -7.85 1.07 -9.84
C ASP A 20 -9.10 1.69 -10.48
N VAL A 21 -9.47 2.88 -10.00
CA VAL A 21 -10.68 3.58 -10.43
C VAL A 21 -10.61 4.02 -11.89
N ASP A 22 -9.42 4.37 -12.38
CA ASP A 22 -9.18 4.85 -13.74
C ASP A 22 -8.84 3.71 -14.72
N SER A 23 -8.45 2.53 -14.21
CA SER A 23 -8.07 1.36 -15.01
C SER A 23 -8.43 0.04 -14.35
N GLN A 24 -9.48 -0.60 -14.85
CA GLN A 24 -9.94 -1.90 -14.36
C GLN A 24 -8.95 -3.08 -14.54
N THR A 25 -7.83 -2.84 -15.22
CA THR A 25 -6.78 -3.84 -15.44
C THR A 25 -5.71 -3.83 -14.35
N ILE A 26 -5.63 -2.74 -13.57
CA ILE A 26 -4.69 -2.61 -12.47
C ILE A 26 -5.38 -3.07 -11.20
N ALA A 27 -4.81 -4.10 -10.58
CA ALA A 27 -5.26 -4.59 -9.29
C ALA A 27 -4.17 -4.37 -8.24
N LEU A 28 -4.61 -3.92 -7.07
CA LEU A 28 -3.85 -3.92 -5.83
C LEU A 28 -4.40 -5.05 -4.97
N VAL A 29 -3.56 -6.01 -4.60
CA VAL A 29 -3.93 -7.13 -3.73
C VAL A 29 -3.13 -7.04 -2.46
N VAL A 30 -3.82 -7.01 -1.33
CA VAL A 30 -3.22 -7.06 0.00
C VAL A 30 -3.65 -8.36 0.66
N ALA A 31 -2.68 -9.19 1.03
CA ALA A 31 -2.90 -10.46 1.70
C ALA A 31 -1.90 -10.59 2.85
N ASP A 32 -2.40 -10.48 4.08
CA ASP A 32 -1.57 -10.37 5.27
C ASP A 32 -0.58 -9.21 5.14
N GLY A 33 0.72 -9.52 5.16
CA GLY A 33 1.83 -8.58 4.97
C GLY A 33 2.21 -8.34 3.51
N GLU A 34 1.71 -9.15 2.58
CA GLU A 34 2.12 -9.09 1.18
C GLU A 34 1.23 -8.13 0.37
N ILE A 35 1.88 -7.35 -0.48
CA ILE A 35 1.22 -6.40 -1.38
C ILE A 35 1.67 -6.73 -2.80
N THR A 36 0.72 -6.93 -3.70
CA THR A 36 0.98 -7.07 -5.14
C THR A 36 0.27 -5.96 -5.88
N CYS A 37 1.00 -5.23 -6.74
CA CYS A 37 0.46 -4.21 -7.61
C CYS A 37 1.16 -4.26 -8.97
N PHE A 38 0.45 -3.94 -10.06
CA PHE A 38 1.00 -4.05 -11.43
C PHE A 38 1.59 -5.44 -11.76
N GLY A 39 1.03 -6.50 -11.15
CA GLY A 39 1.51 -7.87 -11.33
C GLY A 39 2.85 -8.19 -10.66
N SER A 40 3.39 -7.28 -9.83
CA SER A 40 4.64 -7.47 -9.10
C SER A 40 4.42 -7.32 -7.59
N VAL A 41 5.19 -8.08 -6.80
CA VAL A 41 5.19 -7.94 -5.34
C VAL A 41 5.94 -6.67 -4.97
N VAL A 42 5.40 -5.91 -4.00
CA VAL A 42 6.07 -4.75 -3.44
C VAL A 42 7.14 -5.23 -2.45
N GLU A 43 8.39 -4.92 -2.73
CA GLU A 43 9.53 -5.37 -1.93
C GLU A 43 9.87 -4.33 -0.86
N TYR A 44 9.54 -4.62 0.40
CA TYR A 44 9.79 -3.76 1.56
C TYR A 44 10.21 -4.62 2.77
N ASP A 45 10.87 -4.01 3.76
CA ASP A 45 11.37 -4.73 4.95
C ASP A 45 10.42 -4.58 6.14
N PHE A 46 9.91 -3.36 6.34
CA PHE A 46 9.03 -3.03 7.46
C PHE A 46 8.02 -1.96 7.08
N LYS A 47 7.01 -1.80 7.93
CA LYS A 47 5.95 -0.82 7.76
C LYS A 47 5.69 -0.03 9.05
N ASP A 48 5.39 1.24 8.88
CA ASP A 48 4.90 2.11 9.93
C ASP A 48 3.41 2.32 9.73
N ILE A 49 2.61 2.12 10.78
CA ILE A 49 1.16 2.32 10.73
C ILE A 49 0.79 3.51 11.59
N GLU A 50 0.02 4.43 11.03
CA GLU A 50 -0.44 5.63 11.71
C GLU A 50 -1.89 5.99 11.35
N ASP A 51 -2.55 6.67 12.28
CA ASP A 51 -3.80 7.39 12.02
C ASP A 51 -3.45 8.87 12.00
N VAL A 52 -3.68 9.52 10.86
CA VAL A 52 -3.40 10.94 10.64
C VAL A 52 -4.70 11.60 10.23
N ASP A 53 -5.27 12.42 11.13
CA ASP A 53 -6.54 13.12 10.92
C ASP A 53 -7.69 12.18 10.47
N GLY A 54 -7.72 10.95 11.00
CA GLY A 54 -8.72 9.92 10.66
C GLY A 54 -8.42 9.12 9.39
N ALA A 55 -7.31 9.42 8.70
CA ALA A 55 -6.81 8.60 7.61
C ALA A 55 -5.88 7.52 8.16
N LEU A 56 -6.10 6.27 7.76
CA LEU A 56 -5.22 5.17 8.10
C LEU A 56 -4.09 5.09 7.07
N THR A 57 -2.88 5.46 7.48
CA THR A 57 -1.69 5.48 6.64
C THR A 57 -0.75 4.35 7.01
N VAL A 58 -0.22 3.68 5.99
CA VAL A 58 0.83 2.67 6.10
C VAL A 58 1.99 3.08 5.21
N SER A 59 3.11 3.40 5.84
CA SER A 59 4.37 3.72 5.16
C SER A 59 5.22 2.46 5.03
N LEU A 60 5.64 2.13 3.81
CA LEU A 60 6.54 1.03 3.50
C LEU A 60 7.97 1.55 3.43
N ARG A 61 8.90 0.80 4.04
CA ARG A 61 10.30 1.21 4.18
C ARG A 61 11.23 0.00 4.04
N ILE A 62 12.50 0.30 3.77
CA ILE A 62 13.60 -0.66 3.76
C ILE A 62 14.66 -0.27 4.80
N HIS A 63 15.49 -1.23 5.22
CA HIS A 63 16.53 -1.00 6.20
C HIS A 63 17.76 -0.29 5.63
N ASP A 64 18.06 -0.49 4.35
CA ASP A 64 19.25 0.09 3.72
C ASP A 64 18.95 1.48 3.13
N PRO A 65 19.42 2.57 3.76
CA PRO A 65 19.20 3.91 3.24
C PRO A 65 19.92 4.17 1.91
N ALA A 66 20.91 3.36 1.52
CA ALA A 66 21.58 3.48 0.23
C ALA A 66 20.65 3.13 -0.94
N ASP A 67 19.67 2.24 -0.71
CA ASP A 67 18.71 1.79 -1.71
C ASP A 67 17.40 2.58 -1.71
N GLU A 68 17.25 3.56 -0.80
CA GLU A 68 15.99 4.28 -0.55
C GLU A 68 15.47 5.00 -1.81
N ASP A 69 16.31 5.72 -2.57
CA ASP A 69 15.86 6.40 -3.80
C ASP A 69 15.40 5.39 -4.87
N ALA A 70 16.08 4.25 -4.98
CA ALA A 70 15.68 3.20 -5.91
C ALA A 70 14.35 2.58 -5.48
N PHE A 71 14.19 2.28 -4.19
CA PHE A 71 12.95 1.77 -3.60
C PHE A 71 11.78 2.74 -3.85
N GLN A 72 11.93 4.02 -3.49
CA GLN A 72 10.88 5.03 -3.65
C GLN A 72 10.42 5.24 -5.10
N ARG A 73 11.30 4.97 -6.07
CA ARG A 73 11.01 5.10 -7.51
C ARG A 73 10.38 3.87 -8.15
N ALA A 74 10.53 2.70 -7.52
CA ALA A 74 10.15 1.41 -8.09
C ALA A 74 8.96 0.77 -7.37
N ASN A 75 8.81 1.02 -6.07
CA ASN A 75 7.82 0.40 -5.21
C ASN A 75 6.77 1.40 -4.75
N ILE A 76 5.64 0.89 -4.27
CA ILE A 76 4.71 1.67 -3.46
C ILE A 76 5.42 2.01 -2.16
N THR A 77 5.30 3.26 -1.72
CA THR A 77 5.90 3.72 -0.46
C THR A 77 4.85 4.02 0.59
N GLU A 78 3.63 4.31 0.18
CA GLU A 78 2.55 4.71 1.08
C GLU A 78 1.21 4.13 0.60
N LEU A 79 0.42 3.71 1.57
CA LEU A 79 -0.93 3.19 1.44
C LEU A 79 -1.84 3.98 2.39
N VAL A 80 -2.93 4.54 1.91
CA VAL A 80 -3.79 5.41 2.71
C VAL A 80 -5.25 5.05 2.51
N ILE A 81 -5.96 4.74 3.59
CA ILE A 81 -7.42 4.73 3.59
C ILE A 81 -7.90 6.06 4.17
N THR A 82 -8.59 6.87 3.36
CA THR A 82 -9.14 8.15 3.81
C THR A 82 -10.28 7.93 4.82
N PRO A 83 -10.67 8.96 5.59
CA PRO A 83 -11.84 8.89 6.47
C PRO A 83 -13.13 8.49 5.73
N GLU A 84 -13.24 8.80 4.45
CA GLU A 84 -14.36 8.46 3.56
C GLU A 84 -14.31 7.01 3.06
N GLY A 85 -13.23 6.28 3.34
CA GLY A 85 -13.04 4.88 2.96
C GLY A 85 -12.41 4.69 1.58
N GLU A 86 -11.83 5.72 0.98
CA GLU A 86 -11.11 5.61 -0.28
C GLU A 86 -9.71 5.05 -0.06
N PHE A 87 -9.30 4.05 -0.86
CA PHE A 87 -7.97 3.47 -0.74
C PHE A 87 -7.02 4.04 -1.78
N HIS A 88 -5.94 4.68 -1.34
CA HIS A 88 -4.92 5.27 -2.19
C HIS A 88 -3.60 4.53 -2.01
N ALA A 89 -2.85 4.35 -3.09
CA ALA A 89 -1.47 3.89 -3.06
C ALA A 89 -0.60 4.80 -3.92
N TYR A 90 0.58 5.18 -3.42
CA TYR A 90 1.46 6.09 -4.14
C TYR A 90 2.94 5.85 -3.87
N ASN A 91 3.74 6.43 -4.77
CA ASN A 91 5.19 6.59 -4.69
C ASN A 91 5.60 7.89 -5.38
N VAL A 92 6.90 8.13 -5.58
CA VAL A 92 7.38 9.41 -6.16
C VAL A 92 7.01 9.63 -7.63
N LYS A 93 6.45 8.63 -8.32
CA LYS A 93 6.08 8.67 -9.75
C LYS A 93 4.60 8.42 -10.01
N PHE A 94 3.86 7.92 -9.03
CA PHE A 94 2.54 7.36 -9.22
C PHE A 94 1.67 7.61 -8.00
N ALA A 95 0.40 7.91 -8.23
CA ALA A 95 -0.65 7.90 -7.23
C ALA A 95 -1.92 7.38 -7.89
N SER A 96 -2.58 6.41 -7.25
CA SER A 96 -3.88 5.91 -7.66
C SER A 96 -4.83 5.74 -6.51
N GLN A 97 -6.10 5.89 -6.85
CA GLN A 97 -7.22 5.49 -6.05
C GLN A 97 -7.72 4.11 -6.50
N PHE A 98 -8.05 3.28 -5.51
CA PHE A 98 -8.58 1.95 -5.70
C PHE A 98 -9.93 1.81 -5.00
N THR A 99 -10.82 1.04 -5.61
CA THR A 99 -12.10 0.63 -5.02
C THR A 99 -12.10 -0.87 -4.77
N ARG A 100 -12.88 -1.32 -3.78
CA ARG A 100 -13.00 -2.76 -3.52
C ARG A 100 -13.53 -3.46 -4.75
N TRP A 101 -12.89 -4.57 -5.11
CA TRP A 101 -13.45 -5.48 -6.08
C TRP A 101 -14.67 -6.17 -5.45
N VAL A 102 -15.85 -5.93 -6.03
CA VAL A 102 -17.06 -6.67 -5.71
C VAL A 102 -17.28 -7.60 -6.88
N ASP A 103 -17.18 -8.92 -6.66
CA ASP A 103 -17.60 -9.90 -7.66
C ASP A 103 -19.10 -9.65 -7.95
N ALA A 104 -19.40 -9.32 -9.21
CA ALA A 104 -20.77 -9.11 -9.69
C ALA A 104 -21.47 -10.44 -10.01
#